data_AF-A0AB32U3Y4-F1
#
_entry.id   AF-A0AB32U3Y4-F1
#
_cell.length_a   1.000
_cell.length_b   1.000
_cell.length_c   1.000
_cell.angle_alpha   90.00
_cell.angle_beta   90.00
_cell.angle_gamma   90.00
#
_symmetry.space_group_name_H-M   'P 1'
#
loop_
_entity.id
_entity.type
_entity.pdbx_description
1 polymer ?
#
loop_
_entity_poly.entity_id
_entity_poly.type
_entity_poly.pdbx_seq_one_letter_code
_entity_poly.pdbx_strand_id
1 'polypeptide(L)'
;MMLTLTPSIIEELRMRDPSFPDVSHGVFIHLVIVGSPANRAGMKPGEVIIEINGVKVNTSEEIYNAVRTSESLNVVVRRGGDLLMLHMTPESTE
;
A
#
# COMPACT_ATOMS: atom_id res chain seq x y z
N MET A 1 5.94 6.73 -3.43
CA MET A 1 4.82 7.68 -3.62
C MET A 1 3.52 6.89 -3.58
N MET A 2 2.54 7.40 -2.83
CA MET A 2 1.26 6.76 -2.58
C MET A 2 0.13 7.52 -3.29
N LEU A 3 -0.87 6.81 -3.80
CA LEU A 3 -2.08 7.37 -4.39
C LEU A 3 -3.30 6.74 -3.72
N THR A 4 -4.12 7.57 -3.06
CA THR A 4 -5.41 7.14 -2.50
C THR A 4 -6.37 6.76 -3.62
N LEU A 5 -6.95 5.56 -3.55
CA LEU A 5 -7.86 5.05 -4.57
C LEU A 5 -9.30 5.45 -4.25
N THR A 6 -9.77 6.54 -4.86
CA THR A 6 -11.21 6.86 -4.92
C THR A 6 -11.90 5.96 -5.94
N PRO A 7 -13.23 5.77 -5.87
CA PRO A 7 -13.96 4.98 -6.86
C PRO A 7 -13.70 5.41 -8.31
N SER A 8 -13.67 6.72 -8.57
CA SER A 8 -13.36 7.28 -9.90
C SER A 8 -11.94 6.96 -10.37
N ILE A 9 -10.94 7.00 -9.48
CA ILE A 9 -9.56 6.65 -9.80
C ILE A 9 -9.45 5.15 -10.10
N ILE A 10 -10.14 4.30 -9.34
CA ILE A 10 -10.15 2.85 -9.58
C ILE A 10 -10.73 2.54 -10.96
N GLU A 11 -11.86 3.16 -11.32
CA GLU A 11 -12.46 3.00 -12.64
C GLU A 11 -11.52 3.45 -13.76
N GLU A 12 -10.88 4.61 -13.59
CA GLU A 12 -9.91 5.13 -14.55
C GLU A 12 -8.71 4.19 -14.73
N LEU A 13 -8.11 3.70 -13.64
CA LEU A 13 -6.95 2.82 -13.68
C LEU A 13 -7.29 1.47 -14.31
N ARG A 14 -8.45 0.88 -13.99
CA ARG A 14 -8.92 -0.36 -14.62
C ARG A 14 -9.18 -0.19 -16.12
N MET A 15 -9.70 0.97 -16.55
CA MET A 15 -9.90 1.24 -17.97
C MET A 15 -8.58 1.37 -18.74
N ARG A 16 -7.55 1.95 -18.10
CA ARG A 16 -6.22 2.12 -18.71
C ARG A 16 -5.37 0.85 -18.67
N ASP A 17 -5.49 0.06 -17.61
CA ASP A 17 -4.73 -1.16 -17.39
C ASP A 17 -5.65 -2.29 -16.87
N PRO A 18 -6.06 -3.23 -17.74
CA PRO A 18 -6.88 -4.37 -17.34
C PRO A 18 -6.21 -5.31 -16.33
N SER A 19 -4.89 -5.21 -16.15
CA SER A 19 -4.15 -5.99 -15.14
C SER A 19 -4.14 -5.33 -13.75
N PHE A 20 -4.71 -4.13 -13.63
CA PHE A 20 -4.83 -3.43 -12.37
C PHE A 20 -5.53 -4.31 -11.31
N PRO A 21 -5.03 -4.37 -10.07
CA PRO A 21 -5.59 -5.22 -9.04
C PRO A 21 -7.10 -5.03 -8.84
N ASP A 22 -7.81 -6.15 -8.67
CA ASP A 22 -9.25 -6.11 -8.39
C ASP A 22 -9.50 -5.67 -6.93
N VAL A 23 -9.62 -4.36 -6.72
CA VAL A 23 -9.84 -3.72 -5.43
C VAL A 23 -10.98 -2.71 -5.47
N SER A 24 -11.65 -2.51 -4.35
CA SER A 24 -12.71 -1.49 -4.18
C SER A 24 -12.28 -0.28 -3.35
N HIS A 25 -11.08 -0.33 -2.78
CA HIS A 25 -10.50 0.67 -1.87
C HIS A 25 -8.99 0.43 -1.76
N GLY A 26 -8.31 1.32 -1.07
CA GLY A 26 -6.92 1.15 -0.68
C GLY A 26 -6.02 2.27 -1.17
N VAL A 27 -4.72 2.05 -1.07
CA VAL A 27 -3.70 3.01 -1.48
C VAL A 27 -2.74 2.35 -2.45
N PHE A 28 -2.67 2.88 -3.66
CA PHE A 28 -1.79 2.40 -4.72
C PHE A 28 -0.36 2.88 -4.51
N ILE A 29 0.59 1.95 -4.67
CA ILE A 29 2.01 2.20 -4.52
C ILE A 29 2.63 2.48 -5.88
N HIS A 30 2.86 3.76 -6.17
CA HIS A 30 3.47 4.19 -7.43
C HIS A 30 4.99 4.01 -7.42
N LEU A 31 5.63 4.15 -6.27
CA LEU A 31 7.08 4.09 -6.15
C LEU A 31 7.48 3.62 -4.76
N VAL A 32 8.47 2.72 -4.71
CA VAL A 32 9.16 2.28 -3.49
C VAL A 32 10.62 2.73 -3.57
N ILE A 33 11.09 3.43 -2.54
CA ILE A 33 12.48 3.93 -2.48
C ILE A 33 13.40 2.76 -2.14
N VAL A 34 14.45 2.55 -2.93
CA VAL A 34 15.45 1.49 -2.69
C VAL A 34 16.10 1.69 -1.33
N GLY A 35 16.21 0.61 -0.56
CA GLY A 35 16.77 0.63 0.78
C GLY A 35 15.78 1.06 1.87
N SER A 36 14.59 1.57 1.55
CA SER A 36 13.55 1.89 2.55
C SER A 36 13.01 0.65 3.27
N PRO A 37 12.35 0.80 4.44
CA PRO A 37 11.66 -0.32 5.11
C PRO A 37 10.71 -1.10 4.21
N ALA A 38 9.92 -0.40 3.39
CA ALA A 38 9.01 -1.01 2.43
C ALA A 38 9.76 -1.85 1.37
N ASN A 39 10.89 -1.33 0.87
CA ASN A 39 11.72 -2.07 -0.09
C ASN A 39 12.31 -3.34 0.53
N ARG A 40 12.86 -3.25 1.75
CA ARG A 40 13.44 -4.40 2.45
C ARG A 40 12.39 -5.47 2.80
N ALA A 41 11.16 -5.04 3.05
CA ALA A 41 10.01 -5.92 3.25
C ALA A 41 9.48 -6.55 1.94
N GLY A 42 10.02 -6.17 0.79
CA GLY A 42 9.63 -6.75 -0.51
C GLY A 42 8.41 -6.12 -1.16
N MET A 43 8.00 -4.92 -0.72
CA MET A 43 6.96 -4.13 -1.38
C MET A 43 7.42 -3.71 -2.77
N LYS A 44 6.49 -3.71 -3.73
CA LYS A 44 6.76 -3.39 -5.14
C LYS A 44 5.83 -2.29 -5.65
N PRO A 45 6.28 -1.47 -6.62
CA PRO A 45 5.39 -0.61 -7.38
C PRO A 45 4.28 -1.42 -8.05
N GLY A 46 3.08 -0.84 -8.16
CA GLY A 46 1.90 -1.50 -8.74
C GLY A 46 1.02 -2.22 -7.70
N GLU A 47 1.47 -2.32 -6.46
CA GLU A 47 0.70 -2.94 -5.38
C GLU A 47 -0.33 -1.97 -4.78
N VAL A 48 -1.40 -2.53 -4.22
CA VAL A 48 -2.40 -1.76 -3.47
C VAL A 48 -2.39 -2.20 -2.01
N ILE A 49 -2.12 -1.29 -1.09
CA ILE A 49 -2.29 -1.52 0.35
C ILE A 49 -3.78 -1.47 0.69
N ILE A 50 -4.28 -2.51 1.36
CA ILE A 50 -5.69 -2.62 1.76
C ILE A 50 -5.86 -2.71 3.28
N GLU A 51 -4.82 -3.11 4.01
CA GLU A 51 -4.87 -3.27 5.46
C GLU A 51 -3.49 -3.01 6.08
N ILE A 52 -3.48 -2.44 7.27
CA ILE A 52 -2.30 -2.33 8.13
C ILE A 52 -2.69 -2.73 9.55
N ASN A 53 -1.95 -3.66 10.15
CA ASN A 53 -2.15 -4.13 11.52
C ASN A 53 -3.59 -4.59 11.83
N GLY A 54 -4.25 -5.29 10.90
CA GLY A 54 -5.63 -5.74 11.07
C GLY A 54 -6.69 -4.66 10.78
N VAL A 55 -6.28 -3.43 10.45
CA VAL A 55 -7.17 -2.30 10.19
C VAL A 55 -7.18 -1.98 8.69
N LYS A 56 -8.37 -2.00 8.11
CA LYS A 56 -8.59 -1.62 6.71
C LYS A 56 -8.14 -0.18 6.47
N VAL A 57 -7.40 0.02 5.38
CA VAL A 57 -6.89 1.32 4.98
C VAL A 57 -7.58 1.82 3.71
N ASN A 58 -8.01 3.06 3.71
CA ASN A 58 -8.65 3.72 2.57
C ASN A 58 -7.89 4.93 2.08
N THR A 59 -7.05 5.55 2.92
CA THR A 59 -6.33 6.79 2.58
C THR A 59 -4.85 6.70 2.90
N SER A 60 -4.03 7.46 2.17
CA SER A 60 -2.60 7.58 2.48
C SER A 60 -2.34 8.16 3.88
N GLU A 61 -3.25 8.99 4.41
CA GLU A 61 -3.15 9.57 5.75
C GLU A 61 -3.23 8.50 6.84
N GLU A 62 -4.14 7.53 6.70
CA GLU A 62 -4.22 6.37 7.61
C GLU A 62 -2.91 5.57 7.63
N ILE A 63 -2.26 5.42 6.48
CA ILE A 63 -0.94 4.77 6.39
C ILE A 63 0.11 5.57 7.14
N TYR A 64 0.20 6.88 6.88
CA TYR A 64 1.16 7.73 7.59
C TYR A 64 0.94 7.72 9.10
N ASN A 65 -0.32 7.66 9.55
CA ASN A 65 -0.63 7.54 10.96
C ASN A 65 -0.18 6.21 11.54
N ALA A 66 -0.44 5.09 10.86
CA ALA A 66 0.03 3.77 11.29
C ALA A 66 1.56 3.71 11.39
N VAL A 67 2.26 4.28 10.41
CA VAL A 67 3.74 4.39 10.39
C VAL A 67 4.27 5.20 11.58
N ARG A 68 3.57 6.26 11.99
CA ARG A 68 4.00 7.11 13.13
C ARG A 68 3.71 6.50 14.49
N THR A 69 2.67 5.68 14.60
CA THR A 69 2.18 5.18 15.90
C THR A 69 2.62 3.76 16.22
N SER A 70 3.22 3.04 15.27
CA SER A 70 3.56 1.63 15.43
C SER A 70 5.06 1.40 15.23
N GLU A 71 5.68 0.65 16.14
CA GLU A 71 7.08 0.21 16.01
C GLU A 71 7.26 -0.84 14.91
N SER A 72 6.19 -1.57 14.58
CA SER A 72 6.18 -2.54 13.48
C SER A 72 4.82 -2.55 12.78
N LEU A 73 4.85 -2.91 11.50
CA LEU A 73 3.69 -2.92 10.61
C LEU A 73 3.56 -4.26 9.91
N ASN A 74 2.39 -4.87 10.04
CA ASN A 74 1.92 -5.94 9.18
C ASN A 74 1.01 -5.32 8.12
N VAL A 75 1.51 -5.23 6.90
CA VAL A 75 0.83 -4.56 5.78
C VAL A 75 0.29 -5.63 4.82
N VAL A 76 -1.00 -5.62 4.56
CA VAL A 76 -1.61 -6.49 3.55
C VAL A 76 -1.71 -5.73 2.23
N VAL A 77 -1.11 -6.31 1.20
CA VAL A 77 -1.11 -5.77 -0.16
C VAL A 77 -1.80 -6.71 -1.14
N ARG A 78 -2.47 -6.13 -2.15
CA ARG A 78 -2.94 -6.82 -3.34
C ARG A 78 -1.86 -6.73 -4.42
N ARG A 79 -1.32 -7.88 -4.83
CA ARG A 79 -0.33 -8.01 -5.92
C ARG A 79 -0.98 -8.81 -7.04
N GLY A 80 -1.58 -8.10 -8.00
CA GLY A 80 -2.43 -8.73 -9.02
C GLY A 80 -3.60 -9.48 -8.38
N GLY A 81 -3.63 -10.80 -8.54
CA GLY A 81 -4.64 -11.67 -7.92
C GLY A 81 -4.38 -12.05 -6.47
N ASP A 82 -3.12 -11.92 -6.00
CA ASP A 82 -2.70 -12.45 -4.70
C ASP A 82 -2.83 -11.42 -3.58
N LEU A 83 -3.06 -11.93 -2.37
CA LEU A 83 -2.95 -11.18 -1.13
C LEU A 83 -1.68 -11.60 -0.41
N LEU A 84 -0.84 -10.61 -0.09
CA LEU A 84 0.43 -10.83 0.60
C LEU A 84 0.48 -9.99 1.85
N MET A 85 0.99 -10.57 2.93
CA MET A 85 1.32 -9.85 4.15
C MET A 85 2.82 -9.56 4.18
N LEU A 86 3.17 -8.28 4.32
CA LEU A 86 4.54 -7.81 4.44
C LEU A 86 4.76 -7.28 5.86
N HIS A 87 5.86 -7.70 6.47
CA HIS A 87 6.28 -7.20 7.77
C HIS A 87 7.38 -6.15 7.60
N MET A 88 7.20 -4.97 8.20
CA MET A 88 8.21 -3.91 8.14
C MET A 88 8.27 -3.09 9.42
N THR A 89 9.46 -2.60 9.73
CA THR A 89 9.73 -1.68 10.84
C THR A 89 9.97 -0.29 10.28
N PRO A 90 9.13 0.71 10.61
CA PRO A 90 9.39 2.10 10.26
C PRO A 90 10.77 2.57 10.72
N GLU A 91 11.40 3.42 9.92
CA GLU A 91 12.61 4.14 10.33
C GLU A 91 12.21 5.50 10.88
N SER A 92 12.69 5.83 12.08
CA SER A 92 12.64 7.19 12.59
C SER A 92 13.68 8.02 11.83
N THR A 93 13.23 8.88 10.93
CA THR A 93 14.06 9.98 10.43
C THR A 93 13.97 11.10 11.45
N GLU A 94 15.07 11.37 12.15
CA GLU A 94 15.25 12.60 12.96
C GLU A 94 15.15 13.87 12.10
#